data_AF-A0A318ER59-F1
#
_entry.id   AF-A0A318ER59-F1
#
_cell.length_a   1.000
_cell.length_b   1.000
_cell.length_c   1.000
_cell.angle_alpha   90.00
_cell.angle_beta   90.00
_cell.angle_gamma   90.00
#
_symmetry.space_group_name_H-M   'P 1'
#
loop_
_entity.id
_entity.type
_entity.pdbx_description
1 polymer ?
#
loop_
_entity_poly.entity_id
_entity_poly.type
_entity_poly.pdbx_seq_one_letter_code
_entity_poly.pdbx_strand_id
1 'polypeptide(L)'
;MSNIALQIERLSAGVIPDVSNVIFDTIVYSDGNIIYDSNSGLITFNEPGRYTINWWVATQSSPTTNVAVFTLYSSQGDILKGNSPNIAGQVVGFNIINTTSAPVTVSLKNNSAALINYPDNVPVKATLTIVQDNGSSIGPTGPMGLTGIPGLQGIPGIPGPPGPPGPQGTFGNTSYCFSIAQLSYTLNQLIDLYSGNTWSVFTTNVYTVTGVPSNLYTSSNATDAGILILQNGTQYEAIPLNAICSIYVGDGTVYNDSIKYLDTLSPLPVGCDTNLLTAIQSYLPLLTDVLIMLGVSIQASGLVYKNEFGMLVLSDNDGNTPVFIVSNHIARITTDSLPSLNSRSSSTSKTKVSIKSLKSNKKLKF
;
A
#
# COMPACT_ATOMS: atom_id res chain seq x y z
N MET A 1 20.80 14.63 28.86
CA MET A 1 20.29 14.25 27.53
C MET A 1 21.15 13.08 27.07
N SER A 2 20.54 12.04 26.51
CA SER A 2 21.33 11.04 25.77
C SER A 2 21.99 11.79 24.60
N ASN A 3 23.31 11.66 24.47
CA ASN A 3 24.08 12.32 23.41
C ASN A 3 24.62 11.29 22.40
N ILE A 4 24.07 10.07 22.37
CA ILE A 4 24.53 9.03 21.44
C ILE A 4 23.56 8.92 20.27
N ALA A 5 24.07 9.23 19.08
CA ALA A 5 23.36 9.02 17.83
C ALA A 5 24.33 8.66 16.70
N LEU A 6 23.88 7.76 15.82
CA LEU A 6 24.64 7.29 14.66
C LEU A 6 23.70 7.18 13.46
N GLN A 7 24.13 7.66 12.30
CA GLN A 7 23.51 7.40 11.00
C GLN A 7 24.58 6.96 10.01
N ILE A 8 24.38 5.79 9.42
CA ILE A 8 25.28 5.18 8.44
C ILE A 8 24.51 4.74 7.20
N GLU A 9 25.14 4.85 6.04
CA GLU A 9 24.53 4.57 4.74
C GLU A 9 25.43 3.71 3.85
N ARG A 10 24.78 2.91 3.02
CA ARG A 10 25.40 2.18 1.92
C ARG A 10 24.98 2.85 0.62
N LEU A 11 25.94 3.41 -0.10
CA LEU A 11 25.70 4.06 -1.40
C LEU A 11 26.11 3.18 -2.57
N SER A 12 27.19 2.41 -2.40
CA SER A 12 27.73 1.62 -3.51
C SER A 12 26.88 0.37 -3.77
N ALA A 13 26.79 -0.01 -5.05
CA ALA A 13 26.13 -1.24 -5.49
C ALA A 13 26.85 -2.50 -4.97
N GLY A 14 26.29 -3.67 -5.25
CA GLY A 14 26.90 -4.96 -4.96
C GLY A 14 25.91 -5.98 -4.43
N VAL A 15 26.46 -6.96 -3.71
CA VAL A 15 25.71 -8.09 -3.17
C VAL A 15 26.02 -8.27 -1.70
N ILE A 16 25.07 -8.84 -0.96
CA ILE A 16 25.22 -9.24 0.43
C ILE A 16 25.13 -10.78 0.45
N PRO A 17 26.24 -11.51 0.58
CA PRO A 17 26.20 -12.96 0.68
C PRO A 17 25.38 -13.40 1.90
N ASP A 18 24.91 -14.65 1.90
CA ASP A 18 24.22 -15.20 3.06
C ASP A 18 25.14 -15.20 4.30
N VAL A 19 24.56 -14.97 5.48
CA VAL A 19 25.25 -14.89 6.78
C VAL A 19 26.28 -13.74 6.89
N SER A 20 26.40 -12.90 5.88
CA SER A 20 27.36 -11.78 5.85
C SER A 20 26.77 -10.48 6.40
N ASN A 21 27.63 -9.62 6.93
CA ASN A 21 27.24 -8.30 7.43
C ASN A 21 26.82 -7.38 6.27
N VAL A 22 25.81 -6.57 6.53
CA VAL A 22 25.48 -5.41 5.71
C VAL A 22 26.55 -4.35 5.98
N ILE A 23 27.28 -3.98 4.94
CA ILE A 23 28.31 -2.94 5.02
C ILE A 23 27.70 -1.59 4.63
N PHE A 24 27.96 -0.57 5.44
CA PHE A 24 27.64 0.83 5.18
C PHE A 24 28.96 1.54 4.88
N ASP A 25 29.09 2.10 3.68
CA ASP A 25 30.34 2.71 3.23
C ASP A 25 30.48 4.18 3.63
N THR A 26 29.43 4.76 4.20
CA THR A 26 29.36 6.19 4.54
C THR A 26 28.83 6.37 5.95
N ILE A 27 29.54 7.15 6.77
CA ILE A 27 29.03 7.65 8.06
C ILE A 27 28.45 9.04 7.80
N VAL A 28 27.14 9.19 7.94
CA VAL A 28 26.43 10.45 7.74
C VAL A 28 26.46 11.30 9.00
N TYR A 29 26.28 10.67 10.15
CA TYR A 29 26.30 11.32 11.46
C TYR A 29 26.84 10.36 12.51
N SER A 30 27.64 10.86 13.44
CA SER A 30 28.11 10.11 14.61
C SER A 30 28.37 11.07 15.75
N ASP A 31 27.75 10.83 16.89
CA ASP A 31 27.93 11.60 18.12
C ASP A 31 27.83 10.69 19.35
N GLY A 32 28.53 11.07 20.41
CA GLY A 32 28.64 10.30 21.63
C GLY A 32 29.51 9.04 21.51
N ASN A 33 29.37 8.14 22.48
CA ASN A 33 30.27 7.00 22.68
C ASN A 33 29.81 5.75 21.91
N ILE A 34 29.74 5.90 20.58
CA ILE A 34 29.38 4.86 19.62
C ILE A 34 30.42 4.83 18.49
N ILE A 35 30.79 3.63 18.05
CA ILE A 35 31.77 3.43 16.99
C ILE A 35 31.18 2.55 15.91
N TYR A 36 31.47 2.86 14.64
CA TYR A 36 31.16 2.01 13.50
C TYR A 36 32.42 1.73 12.68
N ASP A 37 32.67 0.46 12.36
CA ASP A 37 33.73 0.03 11.44
C ASP A 37 33.13 -0.36 10.08
N SER A 38 33.42 0.46 9.06
CA SER A 38 32.92 0.27 7.69
C SER A 38 33.56 -0.91 6.95
N ASN A 39 34.64 -1.50 7.44
CA ASN A 39 35.24 -2.68 6.81
C ASN A 39 34.52 -3.96 7.25
N SER A 40 34.14 -4.03 8.53
CA SER A 40 33.51 -5.21 9.10
C SER A 40 31.99 -5.10 9.20
N GLY A 41 31.42 -3.90 9.24
CA GLY A 41 30.00 -3.69 9.51
C GLY A 41 29.62 -3.81 10.99
N LEU A 42 30.61 -3.77 11.90
CA LEU A 42 30.38 -3.83 13.34
C LEU A 42 30.13 -2.43 13.92
N ILE A 43 29.12 -2.35 14.77
CA ILE A 43 28.76 -1.18 15.57
C ILE A 43 29.08 -1.53 17.03
N THR A 44 29.78 -0.65 17.75
CA THR A 44 30.12 -0.87 19.17
C THR A 44 29.46 0.19 20.04
N PHE A 45 28.63 -0.28 20.98
CA PHE A 45 28.08 0.53 22.06
C PHE A 45 29.06 0.50 23.24
N ASN A 46 29.66 1.65 23.57
CA ASN A 46 30.65 1.75 24.65
C ASN A 46 30.06 2.22 25.98
N GLU A 47 28.74 2.42 26.04
CA GLU A 47 28.03 2.82 27.26
C GLU A 47 26.78 1.97 27.47
N PRO A 48 26.45 1.62 28.72
CA PRO A 48 25.17 0.99 29.03
C PRO A 48 24.02 1.95 28.72
N GLY A 49 22.89 1.40 28.30
CA GLY A 49 21.69 2.16 27.99
C GLY A 49 20.81 1.46 26.96
N ARG A 50 19.66 2.09 26.68
CA ARG A 50 18.68 1.60 25.72
C ARG A 50 18.87 2.28 24.37
N TYR A 51 19.13 1.50 23.34
CA TYR A 51 19.37 1.96 21.97
C TYR A 51 18.19 1.59 21.08
N THR A 52 17.60 2.58 20.42
CA THR A 52 16.62 2.37 19.36
C THR A 52 17.35 2.32 18.03
N ILE A 53 17.13 1.26 17.26
CA ILE A 53 17.85 0.96 16.02
C ILE A 53 16.83 0.77 14.91
N ASN A 54 16.85 1.68 13.95
CA ASN A 54 15.99 1.65 12.77
C ASN A 54 16.85 1.46 11.54
N TRP A 55 16.49 0.50 10.70
CA TRP A 55 17.23 0.24 9.47
C TRP A 55 16.31 -0.12 8.33
N TRP A 56 16.78 0.16 7.11
CA TRP A 56 16.21 -0.38 5.89
C TRP A 56 17.32 -0.79 4.93
N VAL A 57 17.03 -1.83 4.14
CA VAL A 57 17.90 -2.35 3.09
C VAL A 57 17.06 -2.49 1.82
N ALA A 58 17.45 -1.80 0.75
CA ALA A 58 16.85 -2.03 -0.55
C ALA A 58 17.42 -3.32 -1.16
N THR A 59 16.51 -4.11 -1.72
CA THR A 59 16.77 -5.43 -2.29
C THR A 59 16.16 -5.48 -3.68
N GLN A 60 16.83 -6.12 -4.62
CA GLN A 60 16.34 -6.25 -6.00
C GLN A 60 16.04 -7.69 -6.38
N SER A 61 16.98 -8.60 -6.10
CA SER A 61 16.88 -9.99 -6.52
C SER A 61 17.77 -10.90 -5.67
N SER A 62 17.49 -12.19 -5.77
CA SER A 62 18.34 -13.27 -5.29
C SER A 62 18.18 -14.46 -6.26
N PRO A 63 19.22 -15.28 -6.48
CA PRO A 63 19.15 -16.40 -7.42
C PRO A 63 18.30 -17.58 -6.91
N THR A 64 18.15 -17.75 -5.59
CA THR A 64 17.59 -18.98 -5.00
C THR A 64 16.47 -18.75 -3.98
N THR A 65 16.19 -17.51 -3.58
CA THR A 65 15.09 -17.18 -2.65
C THR A 65 14.26 -16.01 -3.16
N ASN A 66 12.98 -16.01 -2.79
CA ASN A 66 12.05 -14.90 -3.03
C ASN A 66 11.73 -14.14 -1.74
N VAL A 67 12.32 -14.55 -0.62
CA VAL A 67 12.14 -13.93 0.70
C VAL A 67 13.43 -13.25 1.10
N ALA A 68 13.33 -12.03 1.63
CA ALA A 68 14.46 -11.31 2.18
C ALA A 68 14.33 -11.28 3.71
N VAL A 69 15.37 -11.72 4.42
CA VAL A 69 15.45 -11.70 5.88
C VAL A 69 16.78 -11.10 6.27
N PHE A 70 16.74 -10.01 7.03
CA PHE A 70 17.92 -9.47 7.69
C PHE A 70 17.74 -9.56 9.19
N THR A 71 18.83 -9.87 9.89
CA THR A 71 18.80 -10.10 11.34
C THR A 71 19.88 -9.27 11.99
N LEU A 72 19.48 -8.52 13.01
CA LEU A 72 20.37 -7.77 13.86
C LEU A 72 20.83 -8.67 15.01
N TYR A 73 22.15 -8.83 15.13
CA TYR A 73 22.81 -9.64 16.13
C TYR A 73 23.58 -8.75 17.09
N SER A 74 23.47 -9.01 18.40
CA SER A 74 24.33 -8.39 19.42
C SER A 74 25.27 -9.42 20.07
N SER A 75 26.40 -8.96 20.61
CA SER A 75 27.33 -9.81 21.38
C SER A 75 26.73 -10.35 22.69
N GLN A 76 25.63 -9.76 23.15
CA GLN A 76 24.88 -10.21 24.33
C GLN A 76 23.73 -11.18 23.99
N GLY A 77 23.59 -11.59 22.73
CA GLY A 77 22.67 -12.65 22.31
C GLY A 77 21.32 -12.19 21.75
N ASP A 78 21.13 -10.90 21.50
CA ASP A 78 19.92 -10.42 20.82
C ASP A 78 19.91 -10.89 19.37
N ILE A 79 18.76 -11.41 18.92
CA ILE A 79 18.52 -11.88 17.56
C ILE A 79 17.20 -11.28 17.08
N LEU A 80 17.27 -10.14 16.40
CA LEU A 80 16.08 -9.34 16.03
C LEU A 80 15.92 -9.33 14.51
N LYS A 81 14.80 -9.86 14.01
CA LYS A 81 14.56 -10.11 12.58
C LYS A 81 13.72 -9.02 11.95
N GLY A 82 14.11 -8.57 10.76
CA GLY A 82 13.24 -7.86 9.81
C GLY A 82 13.18 -8.65 8.50
N ASN A 83 11.98 -8.77 7.93
CA ASN A 83 11.77 -9.60 6.75
C ASN A 83 10.76 -9.01 5.77
N SER A 84 10.81 -9.47 4.53
CA SER A 84 9.85 -9.18 3.47
C SER A 84 9.53 -10.47 2.71
N PRO A 85 8.25 -10.75 2.40
CA PRO A 85 7.87 -11.86 1.54
C PRO A 85 8.24 -11.63 0.06
N ASN A 86 8.69 -10.42 -0.29
CA ASN A 86 9.17 -10.05 -1.62
C ASN A 86 10.65 -9.65 -1.57
N ILE A 87 11.45 -10.20 -2.47
CA ILE A 87 12.89 -9.91 -2.62
C ILE A 87 13.21 -8.60 -3.34
N ALA A 88 12.19 -7.95 -3.91
CA ALA A 88 12.32 -6.69 -4.63
C ALA A 88 11.57 -5.60 -3.85
N GLY A 89 12.29 -4.60 -3.37
CA GLY A 89 11.77 -3.52 -2.53
C GLY A 89 12.64 -3.25 -1.31
N GLN A 90 12.08 -2.58 -0.31
CA GLN A 90 12.77 -2.29 0.95
C GLN A 90 12.40 -3.33 2.02
N VAL A 91 13.41 -3.86 2.69
CA VAL A 91 13.25 -4.61 3.95
C VAL A 91 13.56 -3.66 5.09
N VAL A 92 12.71 -3.63 6.10
CA VAL A 92 12.79 -2.66 7.20
C VAL A 92 12.81 -3.40 8.53
N GLY A 93 13.51 -2.85 9.52
CA GLY A 93 13.46 -3.31 10.90
C GLY A 93 13.52 -2.16 11.91
N PHE A 94 12.68 -2.25 12.94
CA PHE A 94 12.66 -1.35 14.10
C PHE A 94 12.98 -2.17 15.33
N ASN A 95 14.06 -1.82 16.03
CA ASN A 95 14.63 -2.67 17.07
C ASN A 95 15.00 -1.84 18.29
N ILE A 96 14.97 -2.48 19.46
CA ILE A 96 15.45 -1.89 20.71
C ILE A 96 16.43 -2.87 21.34
N ILE A 97 17.62 -2.40 21.70
CA ILE A 97 18.61 -3.16 22.47
C ILE A 97 18.86 -2.43 23.77
N ASN A 98 18.72 -3.13 24.90
CA ASN A 98 19.12 -2.62 26.21
C ASN A 98 20.45 -3.24 26.62
N THR A 99 21.42 -2.40 26.94
CA THR A 99 22.77 -2.83 27.34
C THR A 99 22.99 -2.49 28.81
N THR A 100 23.35 -3.48 29.62
CA THR A 100 23.63 -3.31 31.06
C THR A 100 25.12 -3.25 31.36
N SER A 101 25.96 -3.74 30.46
CA SER A 101 27.41 -3.63 30.48
C SER A 101 27.93 -3.32 29.09
N ALA A 102 28.92 -2.44 28.99
CA ALA A 102 29.62 -2.12 27.75
C ALA A 102 31.04 -2.71 27.78
N PRO A 103 31.65 -3.04 26.62
CA PRO A 103 31.15 -2.82 25.27
C PRO A 103 30.20 -3.93 24.76
N VAL A 104 29.18 -3.55 23.98
CA VAL A 104 28.31 -4.47 23.22
C VAL A 104 28.47 -4.20 21.74
N THR A 105 28.75 -5.24 20.94
CA THR A 105 28.84 -5.11 19.48
C THR A 105 27.55 -5.54 18.82
N VAL A 106 27.16 -4.84 17.76
CA VAL A 106 25.96 -5.10 16.97
C VAL A 106 26.32 -5.17 15.47
N SER A 107 25.68 -6.07 14.74
CA SER A 107 25.77 -6.14 13.28
C SER A 107 24.42 -6.51 12.66
N LEU A 108 24.13 -5.93 11.50
CA LEU A 108 23.00 -6.35 10.65
C LEU A 108 23.52 -7.37 9.65
N LYS A 109 22.91 -8.56 9.59
CA LYS A 109 23.33 -9.66 8.70
C LYS A 109 22.23 -10.06 7.75
N ASN A 110 22.61 -10.44 6.53
CA ASN A 110 21.72 -11.20 5.66
C ASN A 110 21.52 -12.60 6.25
N ASN A 111 20.27 -13.01 6.38
CA ASN A 111 19.87 -14.33 6.88
C ASN A 111 18.75 -14.92 6.01
N SER A 112 18.80 -14.64 4.70
CA SER A 112 17.79 -15.02 3.71
C SER A 112 18.00 -16.44 3.16
N ALA A 113 19.00 -17.18 3.66
CA ALA A 113 19.47 -18.47 3.13
C ALA A 113 19.97 -18.38 1.66
N ALA A 114 20.30 -17.17 1.20
CA ALA A 114 20.79 -16.88 -0.14
C ALA A 114 21.44 -15.49 -0.17
N LEU A 115 22.26 -15.22 -1.19
CA LEU A 115 22.81 -13.89 -1.44
C LEU A 115 21.72 -12.92 -1.92
N ILE A 116 21.81 -11.65 -1.53
CA ILE A 116 20.87 -10.59 -1.92
C ILE A 116 21.59 -9.53 -2.75
N ASN A 117 21.03 -9.16 -3.90
CA ASN A 117 21.53 -8.06 -4.74
C ASN A 117 20.90 -6.73 -4.32
N TYR A 118 21.73 -5.69 -4.21
CA TYR A 118 21.24 -4.31 -4.11
C TYR A 118 20.65 -3.86 -5.45
N PRO A 119 19.65 -2.96 -5.46
CA PRO A 119 19.17 -2.36 -6.69
C PRO A 119 20.13 -1.30 -7.21
N ASP A 120 20.43 -1.31 -8.51
CA ASP A 120 21.28 -0.29 -9.15
C ASP A 120 20.56 1.06 -9.35
N ASN A 121 19.23 1.06 -9.37
CA ASN A 121 18.39 2.21 -9.72
C ASN A 121 18.02 3.14 -8.54
N VAL A 122 18.56 2.90 -7.34
CA VAL A 122 18.33 3.76 -6.16
C VAL A 122 19.64 4.39 -5.68
N PRO A 123 19.69 5.68 -5.29
CA PRO A 123 20.94 6.32 -4.90
C PRO A 123 21.48 5.85 -3.53
N VAL A 124 20.58 5.48 -2.60
CA VAL A 124 20.93 4.92 -1.29
C VAL A 124 20.46 3.47 -1.28
N LYS A 125 21.32 2.53 -0.88
CA LYS A 125 21.03 1.10 -0.86
C LYS A 125 20.60 0.60 0.51
N ALA A 126 21.10 1.21 1.57
CA ALA A 126 20.69 0.91 2.94
C ALA A 126 20.99 2.10 3.85
N THR A 127 20.20 2.26 4.90
CA THR A 127 20.47 3.20 6.01
C THR A 127 20.24 2.49 7.32
N LEU A 128 21.08 2.76 8.31
CA LEU A 128 20.87 2.37 9.69
C LEU A 128 21.06 3.59 10.59
N THR A 129 20.10 3.79 11.49
CA THR A 129 20.10 4.89 12.45
C THR A 129 20.00 4.31 13.86
N ILE A 130 20.80 4.85 14.78
CA ILE A 130 20.78 4.50 16.19
C ILE A 130 20.64 5.78 16.99
N VAL A 131 19.76 5.74 17.99
CA VAL A 131 19.64 6.78 19.01
C VAL A 131 19.54 6.08 20.36
N GLN A 132 20.37 6.49 21.31
CA GLN A 132 20.18 6.06 22.69
C GLN A 132 19.03 6.86 23.29
N ASP A 133 18.13 6.21 24.01
CA ASP A 133 17.11 6.86 24.82
C ASP A 133 17.35 6.47 26.27
N ASN A 134 17.47 7.47 27.14
CA ASN A 134 17.60 7.23 28.57
C ASN A 134 16.22 6.82 29.09
N GLY A 135 15.96 5.52 29.12
CA GLY A 135 14.80 4.95 29.80
C GLY A 135 14.66 5.60 31.18
N SER A 136 13.51 6.23 31.43
CA SER A 136 13.15 7.03 32.59
C SER A 136 14.01 6.81 33.84
N SER A 137 15.00 7.69 34.07
CA SER A 137 15.38 7.98 35.44
C SER A 137 14.23 8.77 36.05
N ILE A 138 13.56 8.21 37.06
CA ILE A 138 12.74 9.00 37.98
C ILE A 138 13.61 10.18 38.41
N GLY A 139 13.23 11.41 38.07
CA GLY A 139 13.98 12.59 38.50
C GLY A 139 14.09 12.57 40.03
N PRO A 140 15.24 12.92 40.64
CA PRO A 140 15.29 13.06 42.08
C PRO A 140 14.24 14.10 42.49
N THR A 141 13.37 13.75 43.44
CA THR A 141 12.49 14.71 44.09
C THR A 141 13.36 15.84 44.64
N GLY A 142 13.24 17.04 44.06
CA GLY A 142 14.00 18.19 44.52
C GLY A 142 13.66 18.51 45.99
N PRO A 143 14.63 18.89 46.83
CA PRO A 143 14.32 19.33 48.19
C PRO A 143 13.40 20.55 48.14
N MET A 144 12.36 20.54 48.97
CA MET A 144 11.40 21.63 49.09
C MET A 144 12.10 22.87 49.64
N GLY A 145 12.15 23.94 48.84
CA GLY A 145 12.63 25.25 49.29
C GLY A 145 11.51 26.07 49.93
N LEU A 146 11.77 26.67 51.10
CA LEU A 146 10.88 27.64 51.73
C LEU A 146 10.89 28.99 50.99
N THR A 147 9.75 29.66 51.08
CA THR A 147 9.23 30.79 50.29
C THR A 147 10.03 32.10 50.34
N GLY A 148 9.97 32.85 49.24
CA GLY A 148 10.02 34.30 49.24
C GLY A 148 8.81 34.86 48.47
N ILE A 149 8.00 35.72 49.10
CA ILE A 149 6.91 36.45 48.41
C ILE A 149 7.42 37.82 47.94
N PRO A 150 7.67 37.99 46.64
CA PRO A 150 7.13 39.18 45.94
C PRO A 150 6.95 38.96 44.41
N GLY A 151 6.01 39.54 43.67
CA GLY A 151 4.84 40.37 43.96
C GLY A 151 3.75 40.04 42.91
N LEU A 152 2.56 40.65 43.00
CA LEU A 152 1.41 40.30 42.15
C LEU A 152 1.77 40.38 40.65
N GLN A 153 1.91 39.22 40.02
CA GLN A 153 2.01 39.07 38.57
C GLN A 153 0.68 39.49 37.95
N GLY A 154 0.72 40.37 36.96
CA GLY A 154 -0.49 40.77 36.22
C GLY A 154 -1.22 39.54 35.70
N ILE A 155 -2.54 39.53 35.85
CA ILE A 155 -3.42 38.45 35.37
C ILE A 155 -3.03 38.07 33.92
N PRO A 156 -2.63 36.81 33.67
CA PRO A 156 -2.43 36.33 32.31
C PRO A 156 -3.70 36.58 31.51
N GLY A 157 -3.54 37.13 30.29
CA GLY A 157 -4.67 37.26 29.37
C GLY A 157 -5.33 35.89 29.18
N ILE A 158 -6.66 35.85 29.26
CA ILE A 158 -7.41 34.61 29.01
C ILE A 158 -6.94 34.01 27.67
N PRO A 159 -6.53 32.73 27.64
CA PRO A 159 -6.32 32.05 26.38
C PRO A 159 -7.55 32.24 25.50
N GLY A 160 -7.34 32.62 24.23
CA GLY A 160 -8.45 32.72 23.29
C GLY A 160 -9.23 31.40 23.26
N PRO A 161 -10.56 31.44 23.07
CA PRO A 161 -11.33 30.20 22.95
C PRO A 161 -10.67 29.32 21.89
N PRO A 162 -10.53 28.00 22.12
CA PRO A 162 -10.13 27.08 21.08
C PRO A 162 -10.93 27.39 19.82
N GLY A 163 -10.26 27.43 18.66
CA GLY A 163 -10.97 27.58 17.39
C GLY A 163 -12.08 26.52 17.30
N PRO A 164 -13.22 26.83 16.65
CA PRO A 164 -14.28 25.84 16.49
C PRO A 164 -13.65 24.55 15.96
N PRO A 165 -13.97 23.37 16.54
CA PRO A 165 -13.55 22.11 15.97
C PRO A 165 -13.82 22.14 14.47
N GLY A 166 -12.80 21.82 13.66
CA GLY A 166 -13.02 21.64 12.22
C GLY A 166 -14.21 20.67 12.04
N PRO A 167 -15.08 20.86 11.03
CA PRO A 167 -16.27 20.04 10.87
C PRO A 167 -15.89 18.57 11.00
N GLN A 168 -16.42 17.92 12.04
CA GLN A 168 -16.18 16.51 12.29
C GLN A 168 -16.81 15.76 11.11
N GLY A 169 -15.96 15.20 10.24
CA GLY A 169 -16.44 14.36 9.13
C GLY A 169 -17.28 13.24 9.70
N THR A 170 -18.55 13.19 9.34
CA THR A 170 -19.43 12.06 9.64
C THR A 170 -18.91 10.87 8.83
N PHE A 171 -18.19 9.94 9.47
CA PHE A 171 -17.66 8.70 8.88
C PHE A 171 -18.74 7.74 8.35
N GLY A 172 -19.99 8.20 8.17
CA GLY A 172 -21.12 7.40 7.73
C GLY A 172 -21.27 7.24 6.22
N ASN A 173 -20.68 8.09 5.38
CA ASN A 173 -20.82 7.99 3.92
C ASN A 173 -19.61 8.58 3.19
N THR A 174 -18.49 7.85 3.13
CA THR A 174 -17.41 8.22 2.20
C THR A 174 -17.81 7.81 0.77
N SER A 175 -17.33 8.53 -0.24
CA SER A 175 -17.48 8.12 -1.65
C SER A 175 -16.79 6.77 -1.90
N TYR A 176 -15.77 6.43 -1.12
CA TYR A 176 -15.20 5.09 -1.08
C TYR A 176 -16.23 4.04 -0.66
N CYS A 177 -16.92 4.21 0.48
CA CYS A 177 -17.96 3.27 0.92
C CYS A 177 -19.10 3.17 -0.10
N PHE A 178 -19.50 4.30 -0.71
CA PHE A 178 -20.47 4.31 -1.80
C PHE A 178 -20.00 3.45 -2.99
N SER A 179 -18.73 3.54 -3.39
CA SER A 179 -18.20 2.73 -4.50
C SER A 179 -18.26 1.22 -4.23
N ILE A 180 -18.09 0.80 -2.97
CA ILE A 180 -18.23 -0.61 -2.56
C ILE A 180 -19.70 -1.02 -2.54
N ALA A 181 -20.60 -0.16 -2.05
CA ALA A 181 -22.05 -0.40 -2.12
C ALA A 181 -22.52 -0.51 -3.59
N GLN A 182 -22.03 0.37 -4.46
CA GLN A 182 -22.25 0.33 -5.91
C GLN A 182 -21.77 -0.98 -6.51
N LEU A 183 -20.58 -1.45 -6.15
CA LEU A 183 -20.06 -2.75 -6.58
C LEU A 183 -20.98 -3.89 -6.11
N SER A 184 -21.35 -3.92 -4.84
CA SER A 184 -22.25 -4.93 -4.27
C SER A 184 -23.62 -4.97 -4.99
N TYR A 185 -24.22 -3.80 -5.20
CA TYR A 185 -25.49 -3.64 -5.92
C TYR A 185 -25.40 -4.12 -7.37
N THR A 186 -24.30 -3.80 -8.05
CA THR A 186 -24.05 -4.24 -9.42
C THR A 186 -23.83 -5.75 -9.46
N LEU A 187 -23.02 -6.29 -8.55
CA LEU A 187 -22.70 -7.71 -8.46
C LEU A 187 -23.94 -8.58 -8.28
N ASN A 188 -24.91 -8.19 -7.44
CA ASN A 188 -26.16 -8.92 -7.29
C ASN A 188 -26.85 -9.16 -8.64
N GLN A 189 -26.89 -8.14 -9.50
CA GLN A 189 -27.48 -8.25 -10.84
C GLN A 189 -26.58 -9.06 -11.79
N LEU A 190 -25.26 -8.85 -11.73
CA LEU A 190 -24.32 -9.57 -12.60
C LEU A 190 -24.35 -11.07 -12.35
N ILE A 191 -24.45 -11.50 -11.09
CA ILE A 191 -24.54 -12.92 -10.71
C ILE A 191 -25.73 -13.56 -11.42
N ASP A 192 -26.90 -12.92 -11.41
CA ASP A 192 -28.09 -13.45 -12.09
C ASP A 192 -27.92 -13.44 -13.62
N LEU A 193 -27.46 -12.32 -14.18
CA LEU A 193 -27.37 -12.09 -15.63
C LEU A 193 -26.29 -12.95 -16.32
N TYR A 194 -25.21 -13.28 -15.60
CA TYR A 194 -24.05 -14.01 -16.12
C TYR A 194 -23.69 -15.25 -15.29
N SER A 195 -24.69 -15.86 -14.64
CA SER A 195 -24.55 -17.04 -13.75
C SER A 195 -23.94 -18.26 -14.44
N GLY A 196 -24.16 -18.43 -15.76
CA GLY A 196 -23.65 -19.58 -16.51
C GLY A 196 -22.17 -19.48 -16.92
N ASN A 197 -21.53 -18.33 -16.69
CA ASN A 197 -20.20 -18.04 -17.22
C ASN A 197 -19.12 -18.19 -16.16
N THR A 198 -17.92 -18.57 -16.60
CA THR A 198 -16.73 -18.49 -15.74
C THR A 198 -16.21 -17.06 -15.73
N TRP A 199 -16.24 -16.43 -14.56
CA TRP A 199 -15.73 -15.07 -14.37
C TRP A 199 -14.23 -15.09 -14.14
N SER A 200 -13.59 -13.97 -14.46
CA SER A 200 -12.22 -13.64 -14.04
C SER A 200 -12.26 -12.37 -13.19
N VAL A 201 -12.03 -12.53 -11.88
CA VAL A 201 -12.02 -11.44 -10.90
C VAL A 201 -10.58 -11.08 -10.58
N PHE A 202 -10.21 -9.84 -10.84
CA PHE A 202 -8.85 -9.33 -10.66
C PHE A 202 -8.77 -8.53 -9.38
N THR A 203 -7.79 -8.86 -8.54
CA THR A 203 -7.65 -8.27 -7.20
C THR A 203 -6.44 -7.33 -7.08
N THR A 204 -6.43 -6.50 -6.03
CA THR A 204 -5.32 -5.58 -5.72
C THR A 204 -3.97 -6.29 -5.52
N ASN A 205 -3.97 -7.58 -5.15
CA ASN A 205 -2.80 -8.35 -4.73
C ASN A 205 -2.21 -9.28 -5.82
N VAL A 206 -2.24 -8.89 -7.10
CA VAL A 206 -1.73 -9.65 -8.28
C VAL A 206 -2.62 -10.84 -8.71
N TYR A 207 -3.46 -11.40 -7.84
CA TYR A 207 -4.20 -12.62 -8.15
C TYR A 207 -5.43 -12.36 -9.05
N THR A 208 -5.57 -13.23 -10.05
CA THR A 208 -6.82 -13.44 -10.78
C THR A 208 -7.48 -14.68 -10.20
N VAL A 209 -8.71 -14.52 -9.71
CA VAL A 209 -9.54 -15.62 -9.23
C VAL A 209 -10.57 -15.93 -10.31
N THR A 210 -10.66 -17.19 -10.71
CA THR A 210 -11.59 -17.64 -11.75
C THR A 210 -12.59 -18.63 -11.20
N GLY A 211 -13.85 -18.47 -11.57
CA GLY A 211 -14.91 -19.39 -11.15
C GLY A 211 -16.28 -18.90 -11.61
N VAL A 212 -17.29 -19.74 -11.42
CA VAL A 212 -18.69 -19.41 -11.67
C VAL A 212 -19.22 -18.61 -10.48
N PRO A 213 -19.90 -17.46 -10.67
CA PRO A 213 -20.45 -16.70 -9.56
C PRO A 213 -21.51 -17.53 -8.81
N SER A 214 -21.38 -17.63 -7.49
CA SER A 214 -22.33 -18.35 -6.63
C SER A 214 -23.28 -17.36 -5.94
N ASN A 215 -22.73 -16.50 -5.07
CA ASN A 215 -23.52 -15.55 -4.30
C ASN A 215 -22.65 -14.43 -3.73
N LEU A 216 -23.32 -13.39 -3.23
CA LEU A 216 -22.74 -12.42 -2.32
C LEU A 216 -23.01 -12.83 -0.87
N TYR A 217 -22.00 -12.73 -0.01
CA TYR A 217 -22.12 -13.04 1.41
C TYR A 217 -22.24 -11.76 2.25
N THR A 218 -23.31 -11.73 3.05
CA THR A 218 -23.62 -10.70 4.04
C THR A 218 -23.65 -11.33 5.43
N SER A 219 -22.86 -10.80 6.36
CA SER A 219 -22.89 -11.27 7.75
C SER A 219 -24.17 -10.82 8.46
N SER A 220 -24.59 -11.52 9.52
CA SER A 220 -25.77 -11.12 10.32
C SER A 220 -25.68 -9.74 10.96
N ASN A 221 -24.48 -9.18 11.09
CA ASN A 221 -24.23 -7.86 11.68
C ASN A 221 -24.07 -6.76 10.63
N ALA A 222 -24.23 -7.08 9.34
CA ALA A 222 -24.01 -6.16 8.23
C ALA A 222 -25.30 -5.91 7.45
N THR A 223 -25.42 -4.70 6.89
CA THR A 223 -26.54 -4.31 6.01
C THR A 223 -26.31 -4.76 4.57
N ASP A 224 -25.06 -4.78 4.12
CA ASP A 224 -24.68 -5.09 2.75
C ASP A 224 -23.64 -6.20 2.67
N ALA A 225 -23.55 -6.85 1.52
CA ALA A 225 -22.57 -7.88 1.27
C ALA A 225 -21.14 -7.33 1.29
N GLY A 226 -20.22 -8.11 1.87
CA GLY A 226 -18.80 -7.78 1.94
C GLY A 226 -17.89 -8.72 1.15
N ILE A 227 -18.41 -9.86 0.69
CA ILE A 227 -17.63 -10.92 0.04
C ILE A 227 -18.38 -11.45 -1.18
N LEU A 228 -17.69 -11.54 -2.31
CA LEU A 228 -18.12 -12.28 -3.49
C LEU A 228 -17.63 -13.72 -3.39
N ILE A 229 -18.52 -14.69 -3.64
CA ILE A 229 -18.17 -16.11 -3.66
C ILE A 229 -18.25 -16.61 -5.10
N LEU A 230 -17.13 -17.15 -5.59
CA LEU A 230 -17.07 -17.92 -6.82
C LEU A 230 -16.95 -19.41 -6.51
N GLN A 231 -17.52 -20.26 -7.34
CA GLN A 231 -17.33 -21.69 -7.30
C GLN A 231 -16.40 -22.14 -8.44
N ASN A 232 -15.36 -22.90 -8.09
CA ASN A 232 -14.44 -23.50 -9.05
C ASN A 232 -14.40 -25.02 -8.81
N GLY A 233 -15.25 -25.76 -9.53
CA GLY A 233 -15.48 -27.18 -9.26
C GLY A 233 -16.09 -27.40 -7.88
N THR A 234 -15.36 -28.06 -6.98
CA THR A 234 -15.80 -28.32 -5.59
C THR A 234 -15.29 -27.27 -4.59
N GLN A 235 -14.49 -26.30 -5.03
CA GLN A 235 -13.92 -25.26 -4.18
C GLN A 235 -14.74 -23.97 -4.27
N TYR A 236 -14.79 -23.25 -3.16
CA TYR A 236 -15.38 -21.91 -3.08
C TYR A 236 -14.26 -20.90 -2.83
N GLU A 237 -14.21 -19.88 -3.68
CA GLU A 237 -13.26 -18.78 -3.62
C GLU A 237 -13.99 -17.55 -3.07
N ALA A 238 -13.61 -17.11 -1.86
CA ALA A 238 -14.20 -15.96 -1.19
C ALA A 238 -13.32 -14.72 -1.40
N ILE A 239 -13.86 -13.70 -2.06
CA ILE A 239 -13.14 -12.49 -2.45
C ILE A 239 -13.76 -11.28 -1.74
N PRO A 240 -13.04 -10.59 -0.83
CA PRO A 240 -13.51 -9.35 -0.23
C PRO A 240 -13.80 -8.29 -1.31
N LEU A 241 -14.95 -7.61 -1.24
CA LEU A 241 -15.34 -6.63 -2.27
C LEU A 241 -14.32 -5.49 -2.41
N ASN A 242 -13.71 -5.05 -1.30
CA ASN A 242 -12.66 -4.01 -1.29
C ASN A 242 -11.32 -4.47 -1.89
N ALA A 243 -11.16 -5.75 -2.21
CA ALA A 243 -9.99 -6.26 -2.89
C ALA A 243 -10.20 -6.37 -4.41
N ILE A 244 -11.42 -6.20 -4.91
CA ILE A 244 -11.77 -6.37 -6.33
C ILE A 244 -11.44 -5.08 -7.08
N CYS A 245 -10.54 -5.15 -8.06
CA CYS A 245 -10.26 -4.03 -8.95
C CYS A 245 -11.16 -4.06 -10.19
N SER A 246 -11.38 -5.25 -10.74
CA SER A 246 -12.16 -5.43 -11.96
C SER A 246 -12.67 -6.85 -12.14
N ILE A 247 -13.75 -6.98 -12.89
CA ILE A 247 -14.43 -8.24 -13.17
C ILE A 247 -14.65 -8.36 -14.67
N TYR A 248 -14.19 -9.46 -15.23
CA TYR A 248 -14.59 -9.91 -16.56
C TYR A 248 -15.60 -11.05 -16.41
N VAL A 249 -16.80 -10.86 -16.95
CA VAL A 249 -17.96 -11.75 -16.70
C VAL A 249 -18.02 -12.98 -17.62
N GLY A 250 -16.99 -13.21 -18.44
CA GLY A 250 -16.80 -14.45 -19.19
C GLY A 250 -16.80 -14.27 -20.71
N ASP A 251 -16.39 -15.33 -21.40
CA ASP A 251 -16.22 -15.33 -22.86
C ASP A 251 -17.54 -15.20 -23.61
N GLY A 252 -17.52 -14.47 -24.73
CA GLY A 252 -18.70 -14.21 -25.56
C GLY A 252 -19.81 -13.38 -24.91
N THR A 253 -19.56 -12.78 -23.74
CA THR A 253 -20.56 -11.95 -23.06
C THR A 253 -20.74 -10.58 -23.72
N VAL A 254 -21.96 -10.06 -23.64
CA VAL A 254 -22.35 -8.73 -24.10
C VAL A 254 -22.97 -7.99 -22.92
N TYR A 255 -22.65 -6.70 -22.78
CA TYR A 255 -23.19 -5.83 -21.75
C TYR A 255 -24.73 -5.78 -21.84
N ASN A 256 -25.40 -5.95 -20.70
CA ASN A 256 -26.84 -5.87 -20.60
C ASN A 256 -27.29 -4.48 -20.10
N ASP A 257 -28.02 -3.74 -20.93
CA ASP A 257 -28.54 -2.41 -20.59
C ASP A 257 -29.62 -2.40 -19.50
N SER A 258 -30.10 -3.56 -19.05
CA SER A 258 -30.96 -3.65 -17.87
C SER A 258 -30.22 -3.41 -16.55
N ILE A 259 -28.87 -3.49 -16.54
CA ILE A 259 -28.05 -3.27 -15.35
C ILE A 259 -28.30 -1.85 -14.81
N LYS A 260 -28.65 -1.77 -13.53
CA LYS A 260 -28.87 -0.53 -12.80
C LYS A 260 -27.68 -0.18 -11.91
N TYR A 261 -27.52 1.11 -11.69
CA TYR A 261 -26.54 1.69 -10.78
C TYR A 261 -27.25 2.47 -9.67
N LEU A 262 -26.58 2.68 -8.54
CA LEU A 262 -27.13 3.44 -7.43
C LEU A 262 -27.11 4.92 -7.80
N ASP A 263 -28.15 5.64 -7.42
CA ASP A 263 -28.15 7.10 -7.53
C ASP A 263 -27.12 7.70 -6.58
N THR A 264 -26.36 8.69 -7.06
CA THR A 264 -25.39 9.40 -6.25
C THR A 264 -26.05 10.22 -5.14
N LEU A 265 -25.40 10.30 -3.99
CA LEU A 265 -25.83 11.21 -2.92
C LEU A 265 -25.71 12.68 -3.37
N SER A 266 -26.70 13.50 -3.03
CA SER A 266 -26.70 14.94 -3.29
C SER A 266 -26.94 15.72 -1.98
N PRO A 267 -25.98 16.56 -1.53
CA PRO A 267 -24.66 16.77 -2.11
C PRO A 267 -23.74 15.56 -1.91
N LEU A 268 -22.74 15.40 -2.79
CA LEU A 268 -21.72 14.36 -2.62
C LEU A 268 -20.96 14.57 -1.29
N PRO A 269 -20.54 13.47 -0.62
CA PRO A 269 -19.68 13.58 0.56
C PRO A 269 -18.41 14.37 0.27
N VAL A 270 -17.89 15.10 1.25
CA VAL A 270 -16.58 15.76 1.10
C VAL A 270 -15.46 14.77 1.42
N GLY A 271 -14.41 14.76 0.61
CA GLY A 271 -13.27 13.85 0.84
C GLY A 271 -12.35 13.72 -0.37
N CYS A 272 -11.13 13.25 -0.13
CA CYS A 272 -10.16 13.00 -1.19
C CYS A 272 -10.63 11.89 -2.16
N ASP A 273 -11.40 10.94 -1.65
CA ASP A 273 -12.08 9.89 -2.40
C ASP A 273 -13.17 10.47 -3.32
N THR A 274 -13.96 11.45 -2.86
CA THR A 274 -14.90 12.17 -3.74
C THR A 274 -14.17 12.91 -4.85
N ASN A 275 -13.08 13.61 -4.52
CA ASN A 275 -12.27 14.31 -5.53
C ASN A 275 -11.74 13.34 -6.59
N LEU A 276 -11.27 12.16 -6.18
CA LEU A 276 -10.81 11.11 -7.09
C LEU A 276 -11.93 10.61 -8.01
N LEU A 277 -13.08 10.20 -7.45
CA LEU A 277 -14.15 9.59 -8.23
C LEU A 277 -14.80 10.60 -9.20
N THR A 278 -15.01 11.85 -8.76
CA THR A 278 -15.53 12.93 -9.64
C THR A 278 -14.52 13.31 -10.73
N ALA A 279 -13.22 13.30 -10.42
CA ALA A 279 -12.17 13.52 -11.42
C ALA A 279 -12.16 12.41 -12.47
N ILE A 280 -12.21 11.13 -12.06
CA ILE A 280 -12.29 10.00 -13.01
C ILE A 280 -13.54 10.12 -13.88
N GLN A 281 -14.69 10.42 -13.27
CA GLN A 281 -15.96 10.53 -13.99
C GLN A 281 -15.92 11.64 -15.05
N SER A 282 -15.38 12.82 -14.71
CA SER A 282 -15.25 13.94 -15.65
C SER A 282 -14.11 13.77 -16.67
N TYR A 283 -13.03 13.08 -16.31
CA TYR A 283 -11.87 12.84 -17.16
C TYR A 283 -12.13 11.77 -18.23
N LEU A 284 -13.09 10.87 -18.01
CA LEU A 284 -13.40 9.75 -18.91
C LEU A 284 -14.80 9.85 -19.55
N PRO A 285 -15.05 10.76 -20.50
CA PRO A 285 -16.29 10.73 -21.28
C PRO A 285 -16.54 9.37 -21.95
N LEU A 286 -17.80 9.06 -22.24
CA LEU A 286 -18.15 7.85 -22.99
C LEU A 286 -17.43 7.81 -24.35
N LEU A 287 -17.11 6.60 -24.80
CA LEU A 287 -16.35 6.30 -26.02
C LEU A 287 -14.89 6.79 -26.02
N THR A 288 -14.37 7.20 -24.87
CA THR A 288 -12.92 7.46 -24.72
C THR A 288 -12.18 6.13 -24.78
N ASP A 289 -11.19 6.01 -25.67
CA ASP A 289 -10.28 4.85 -25.68
C ASP A 289 -9.24 5.00 -24.57
N VAL A 290 -9.09 3.94 -23.77
CA VAL A 290 -8.27 3.97 -22.56
C VAL A 290 -7.41 2.73 -22.44
N LEU A 291 -6.24 2.92 -21.84
CA LEU A 291 -5.44 1.88 -21.22
C LEU A 291 -5.36 2.16 -19.71
N ILE A 292 -5.97 1.31 -18.92
CA ILE A 292 -6.06 1.43 -17.46
C ILE A 292 -5.14 0.40 -16.80
N MET A 293 -4.31 0.87 -15.86
CA MET A 293 -3.60 0.00 -14.93
C MET A 293 -4.36 -0.07 -13.61
N LEU A 294 -4.54 -1.29 -13.12
CA LEU A 294 -5.30 -1.65 -11.93
C LEU A 294 -4.43 -2.49 -10.99
N GLY A 295 -4.61 -2.30 -9.69
CA GLY A 295 -3.80 -2.99 -8.68
C GLY A 295 -2.30 -2.92 -8.99
N VAL A 296 -1.58 -4.00 -8.69
CA VAL A 296 -0.11 -4.06 -8.84
C VAL A 296 0.38 -4.50 -10.22
N SER A 297 -0.46 -5.14 -11.05
CA SER A 297 -0.01 -5.67 -12.35
C SER A 297 -1.14 -5.95 -13.35
N ILE A 298 -2.33 -5.38 -13.17
CA ILE A 298 -3.46 -5.64 -14.08
C ILE A 298 -3.52 -4.51 -15.09
N GLN A 299 -3.76 -4.87 -16.35
CA GLN A 299 -3.93 -3.92 -17.45
C GLN A 299 -5.24 -4.24 -18.17
N ALA A 300 -6.11 -3.25 -18.28
CA ALA A 300 -7.35 -3.29 -19.04
C ALA A 300 -7.32 -2.23 -20.15
N SER A 301 -7.84 -2.55 -21.33
CA SER A 301 -7.97 -1.61 -22.45
C SER A 301 -9.29 -1.80 -23.17
N GLY A 302 -9.85 -0.72 -23.70
CA GLY A 302 -11.13 -0.70 -24.40
C GLY A 302 -11.73 0.70 -24.38
N LEU A 303 -12.93 0.84 -24.95
CA LEU A 303 -13.68 2.10 -24.89
C LEU A 303 -14.43 2.19 -23.57
N VAL A 304 -14.52 3.40 -23.03
CA VAL A 304 -15.40 3.71 -21.89
C VAL A 304 -16.85 3.55 -22.34
N TYR A 305 -17.47 2.42 -21.99
CA TYR A 305 -18.83 2.06 -22.40
C TYR A 305 -19.90 2.58 -21.41
N LYS A 306 -19.61 2.50 -20.11
CA LYS A 306 -20.38 3.18 -19.04
C LYS A 306 -19.41 3.85 -18.07
N ASN A 307 -19.81 4.99 -17.52
CA ASN A 307 -19.03 5.72 -16.52
C ASN A 307 -19.94 6.26 -15.42
N GLU A 308 -20.23 5.40 -14.47
CA GLU A 308 -21.10 5.65 -13.34
C GLU A 308 -20.27 5.95 -12.10
N PHE A 309 -20.84 6.63 -11.11
CA PHE A 309 -20.08 7.04 -9.94
C PHE A 309 -19.54 5.83 -9.17
N GLY A 310 -18.21 5.68 -9.15
CA GLY A 310 -17.53 4.54 -8.53
C GLY A 310 -17.40 3.30 -9.40
N MET A 311 -18.05 3.23 -10.57
CA MET A 311 -18.04 2.05 -11.45
C MET A 311 -17.87 2.42 -12.93
N LEU A 312 -16.83 1.89 -13.56
CA LEU A 312 -16.54 2.08 -14.97
C LEU A 312 -16.75 0.74 -15.70
N VAL A 313 -17.25 0.78 -16.94
CA VAL A 313 -17.32 -0.40 -17.79
C VAL A 313 -16.56 -0.13 -19.08
N LEU A 314 -15.59 -0.99 -19.39
CA LEU A 314 -14.95 -1.01 -20.69
C LEU A 314 -15.62 -2.06 -21.58
N SER A 315 -15.85 -1.69 -22.85
CA SER A 315 -16.37 -2.59 -23.87
C SER A 315 -15.97 -2.06 -25.26
N ASP A 316 -16.37 -2.76 -26.32
CA ASP A 316 -16.42 -2.16 -27.65
C ASP A 316 -17.71 -1.34 -27.85
N ASN A 317 -17.92 -0.78 -29.04
CA ASN A 317 -19.11 0.04 -29.35
C ASN A 317 -20.44 -0.73 -29.25
N ASP A 318 -20.39 -2.05 -29.36
CA ASP A 318 -21.58 -2.91 -29.36
C ASP A 318 -21.80 -3.57 -27.99
N GLY A 319 -20.98 -3.22 -26.99
CA GLY A 319 -21.06 -3.77 -25.64
C GLY A 319 -20.45 -5.17 -25.51
N ASN A 320 -19.71 -5.68 -26.48
CA ASN A 320 -19.08 -7.00 -26.37
C ASN A 320 -17.91 -6.96 -25.37
N THR A 321 -17.70 -8.09 -24.70
CA THR A 321 -16.62 -8.30 -23.72
C THR A 321 -16.61 -7.23 -22.61
N PRO A 322 -17.71 -7.07 -21.86
CA PRO A 322 -17.76 -6.06 -20.80
C PRO A 322 -16.77 -6.38 -19.67
N VAL A 323 -15.97 -5.38 -19.33
CA VAL A 323 -15.05 -5.40 -18.19
C VAL A 323 -15.49 -4.33 -17.19
N PHE A 324 -15.98 -4.77 -16.04
CA PHE A 324 -16.41 -3.90 -14.95
C PHE A 324 -15.20 -3.53 -14.10
N ILE A 325 -15.00 -2.25 -13.83
CA ILE A 325 -13.85 -1.70 -13.13
C ILE A 325 -14.33 -0.84 -11.95
N VAL A 326 -13.79 -1.12 -10.77
CA VAL A 326 -14.05 -0.33 -9.57
C VAL A 326 -13.11 0.88 -9.60
N SER A 327 -13.68 2.08 -9.67
CA SER A 327 -12.92 3.30 -10.01
C SER A 327 -11.88 3.68 -8.94
N ASN A 328 -12.14 3.34 -7.68
CA ASN A 328 -11.23 3.60 -6.55
C ASN A 328 -9.91 2.81 -6.63
N HIS A 329 -9.83 1.76 -7.45
CA HIS A 329 -8.66 0.90 -7.60
C HIS A 329 -7.86 1.16 -8.89
N ILE A 330 -8.21 2.22 -9.63
CA ILE A 330 -7.46 2.68 -10.79
C ILE A 330 -6.13 3.28 -10.34
N ALA A 331 -5.02 2.67 -10.76
CA ALA A 331 -3.68 3.13 -10.45
C ALA A 331 -3.15 4.13 -11.49
N ARG A 332 -3.53 3.97 -12.76
CA ARG A 332 -3.15 4.86 -13.85
C ARG A 332 -4.11 4.76 -15.02
N ILE A 333 -4.36 5.89 -15.67
CA ILE A 333 -5.11 6.01 -16.92
C ILE A 333 -4.15 6.53 -18.00
N THR A 334 -4.18 5.92 -19.18
CA THR A 334 -3.51 6.44 -20.38
C THR A 334 -4.57 6.65 -21.46
N THR A 335 -4.57 7.83 -22.08
CA THR A 335 -5.40 8.23 -23.21
C THR A 335 -4.50 8.81 -24.30
N ASP A 336 -4.87 8.65 -25.57
CA ASP A 336 -4.05 9.12 -26.70
C ASP A 336 -4.04 10.64 -26.86
N SER A 337 -5.05 11.30 -26.31
CA SER A 337 -5.15 12.75 -26.21
C SER A 337 -5.67 13.15 -24.84
N LEU A 338 -5.46 14.40 -24.45
CA LEU A 338 -6.14 14.96 -23.29
C LEU A 338 -7.65 14.90 -23.57
N PRO A 339 -8.46 14.19 -22.76
CA PRO A 339 -9.89 14.11 -22.98
C PRO A 339 -10.48 15.52 -22.92
N SER A 340 -10.95 16.04 -24.05
CA SER A 340 -11.61 17.34 -24.06
C SER A 340 -12.92 17.20 -23.30
N LEU A 341 -13.18 18.08 -22.33
CA LEU A 341 -14.41 18.12 -21.54
C LEU A 341 -15.69 18.22 -22.40
N ASN A 342 -15.61 18.46 -23.72
CA ASN A 342 -16.77 18.76 -24.58
C ASN A 342 -16.67 18.32 -26.06
N SER A 343 -15.83 17.36 -26.47
CA SER A 343 -15.89 16.88 -27.87
C SER A 343 -15.89 15.36 -28.00
N ARG A 344 -16.94 14.84 -28.65
CA ARG A 344 -16.99 13.47 -29.18
C ARG A 344 -15.97 13.39 -30.33
N SER A 345 -14.82 12.81 -30.07
CA SER A 345 -13.92 12.34 -31.12
C SER A 345 -14.44 10.99 -31.62
N SER A 346 -15.04 10.97 -32.81
CA SER A 346 -15.35 9.72 -33.51
C SER A 346 -14.06 9.15 -34.11
N SER A 347 -13.35 8.32 -33.36
CA SER A 347 -12.36 7.42 -33.94
C SER A 347 -13.00 6.05 -34.06
N THR A 348 -13.32 5.65 -35.29
CA THR A 348 -13.72 4.28 -35.66
C THR A 348 -12.49 3.37 -35.62
N SER A 349 -11.94 3.15 -34.43
CA SER A 349 -11.05 2.02 -34.20
C SER A 349 -11.88 0.87 -33.66
N LYS A 350 -11.76 -0.32 -34.25
CA LYS A 350 -12.22 -1.56 -33.61
C LYS A 350 -11.25 -1.85 -32.46
N THR A 351 -11.34 -1.07 -31.39
CA THR A 351 -10.48 -1.22 -30.22
C THR A 351 -10.84 -2.55 -29.57
N LYS A 352 -9.93 -3.51 -29.70
CA LYS A 352 -10.08 -4.84 -29.12
C LYS A 352 -9.99 -4.71 -27.59
N VAL A 353 -11.07 -5.03 -26.90
CA VAL A 353 -11.11 -5.04 -25.44
C VAL A 353 -10.15 -6.13 -24.93
N SER A 354 -9.37 -5.80 -23.91
CA SER A 354 -8.40 -6.73 -23.33
C SER A 354 -8.25 -6.46 -21.85
N ILE A 355 -8.20 -7.53 -21.05
CA ILE A 355 -7.77 -7.47 -19.65
C ILE A 355 -6.80 -8.61 -19.35
N LYS A 356 -5.67 -8.30 -18.68
CA LYS A 356 -4.64 -9.30 -18.35
C LYS A 356 -3.87 -8.94 -17.08
N SER A 357 -3.34 -9.96 -16.41
CA SER A 357 -2.30 -9.83 -15.39
C SER A 357 -0.92 -9.83 -16.06
N LEU A 358 -0.04 -8.88 -15.73
CA LEU A 358 1.27 -8.70 -16.35
C LEU A 358 2.33 -9.67 -15.84
N LYS A 359 2.11 -10.36 -14.71
CA LYS A 359 3.02 -11.41 -14.19
C LYS A 359 2.73 -12.82 -14.70
N SER A 360 1.57 -13.05 -15.31
CA SER A 360 1.24 -14.33 -15.94
C SER A 360 1.42 -14.19 -17.46
N ASN A 361 2.33 -14.95 -18.05
CA ASN A 361 2.51 -15.01 -19.51
C ASN A 361 1.27 -15.58 -20.26
N LYS A 362 0.15 -15.88 -19.57
CA LYS A 362 -1.15 -16.08 -20.21
C LYS A 362 -1.74 -14.74 -20.66
N LYS A 363 -1.44 -14.37 -21.90
CA LYS A 363 -2.31 -13.47 -22.67
C LYS A 363 -3.66 -14.17 -22.85
N LEU A 364 -4.71 -13.70 -22.18
CA LEU A 364 -6.07 -13.90 -22.67
C LEU A 364 -6.21 -12.99 -23.90
N LYS A 365 -5.96 -13.55 -25.08
CA LYS A 365 -6.32 -12.94 -26.36
C LYS A 365 -7.70 -13.49 -26.72
N PHE A 366 -8.72 -12.63 -26.72
CA PHE A 366 -10.04 -12.92 -27.27
C PHE A 366 -10.06 -12.48 -28.73
#